data_AF-A0A3N5Q568-F1
#
_entry.id   AF-A0A3N5Q568-F1
#
_cell.length_a   1.000
_cell.length_b   1.000
_cell.length_c   1.000
_cell.angle_alpha   90.00
_cell.angle_beta   90.00
_cell.angle_gamma   90.00
#
_symmetry.space_group_name_H-M   'P 1'
#
loop_
_entity.id
_entity.type
_entity.pdbx_description
1 polymer ?
#
loop_
_entity_poly.entity_id
_entity_poly.type
_entity_poly.pdbx_seq_one_letter_code
_entity_poly.pdbx_strand_id
1 'polypeptide(L)'
;MKNANSRRAFLGKAASVAVVAAAAPLAGFGNGLEQAVQKTSKSSMPSDLKITDVKCGFIGGSLFVKIYSNQDIYGCGEGVDAIMGTYHMVQNMGRRLRGQNPLNIHRIFEDLRRGGFFGGAQSGMYVAVLSAIETALWDLVGKALGLPIYQLLGGK
;
A
#
# COMPACT_ATOMS: atom_id res chain seq x y z
N MET A 1 43.25 -47.10 -10.90
CA MET A 1 42.40 -46.62 -12.01
C MET A 1 40.94 -46.90 -11.67
N LYS A 2 40.13 -45.89 -11.33
CA LYS A 2 38.72 -46.08 -10.94
C LYS A 2 37.88 -46.31 -12.20
N ASN A 3 37.23 -47.47 -12.27
CA ASN A 3 36.48 -47.92 -13.46
C ASN A 3 35.31 -46.97 -13.77
N ALA A 4 35.41 -46.25 -14.88
CA ALA A 4 34.47 -45.19 -15.27
C ALA A 4 33.11 -45.70 -15.79
N ASN A 5 32.93 -47.02 -15.95
CA ASN A 5 31.78 -47.64 -16.63
C ASN A 5 30.93 -48.57 -15.74
N SER A 6 30.53 -48.11 -14.54
CA SER A 6 29.59 -48.86 -13.68
C SER A 6 28.13 -48.55 -14.05
N ARG A 7 27.29 -49.58 -14.21
CA ARG A 7 25.83 -49.43 -14.47
C ARG A 7 25.12 -48.58 -13.43
N ARG A 8 25.61 -48.59 -12.18
CA ARG A 8 25.08 -47.76 -11.07
C ARG A 8 25.37 -46.28 -11.29
N ALA A 9 26.54 -45.95 -11.86
CA ALA A 9 26.89 -44.59 -12.25
C ALA A 9 26.07 -44.12 -13.46
N PHE A 10 25.76 -45.03 -14.39
CA PHE A 10 24.89 -44.75 -15.53
C PHE A 10 23.44 -44.47 -15.09
N LEU A 11 22.85 -45.34 -14.25
CA LEU A 11 21.49 -45.14 -13.73
C LEU A 11 21.38 -43.88 -12.85
N GLY A 12 22.39 -43.59 -12.03
CA GLY A 12 22.43 -42.35 -11.23
C GLY A 12 22.46 -41.08 -12.08
N LYS A 13 23.27 -41.07 -13.16
CA LYS A 13 23.33 -39.94 -14.11
C LYS A 13 22.03 -39.81 -14.91
N ALA A 14 21.45 -40.92 -15.36
CA ALA A 14 20.19 -40.94 -16.09
C ALA A 14 19.03 -40.40 -15.24
N ALA A 15 18.96 -40.80 -13.96
CA ALA A 15 17.96 -40.29 -13.02
C ALA A 15 18.08 -38.78 -12.79
N SER A 16 19.30 -38.24 -12.62
CA SER A 16 19.50 -36.80 -12.46
C SER A 16 19.13 -35.99 -13.72
N VAL A 17 19.44 -36.52 -14.91
CA VAL A 17 19.10 -35.85 -16.18
C VAL A 17 17.58 -35.87 -16.41
N ALA A 18 16.91 -36.97 -16.07
CA ALA A 18 15.45 -37.06 -16.16
C ALA A 18 14.74 -36.07 -15.22
N VAL A 19 15.24 -35.90 -13.99
CA VAL A 19 14.69 -34.93 -13.02
C VAL A 19 14.90 -33.49 -13.50
N VAL A 20 16.10 -33.15 -14.00
CA VAL A 20 16.38 -31.80 -14.52
C VAL A 20 15.58 -31.50 -15.78
N ALA A 21 15.43 -32.46 -16.70
CA ALA A 21 14.63 -32.30 -17.91
C ALA A 21 13.12 -32.15 -17.60
N ALA A 22 12.62 -32.85 -16.58
CA ALA A 22 11.23 -32.71 -16.12
C ALA A 22 10.98 -31.36 -15.40
N ALA A 23 12.00 -30.78 -14.77
CA ALA A 23 11.91 -29.50 -14.08
C ALA A 23 12.21 -28.29 -14.98
N ALA A 24 12.90 -28.47 -16.12
CA ALA A 24 13.23 -27.41 -17.07
C ALA A 24 12.01 -26.60 -17.58
N PRO A 25 10.84 -27.18 -17.90
CA PRO A 25 9.66 -26.41 -18.27
C PRO A 25 9.08 -25.55 -17.13
N LEU A 26 9.41 -25.85 -15.87
CA LEU A 26 8.97 -25.05 -14.71
C LEU A 26 9.89 -23.85 -14.45
N ALA A 27 11.13 -23.86 -14.95
CA ALA A 27 12.10 -22.78 -14.71
C ALA A 27 11.68 -21.41 -15.32
N GLY A 28 10.78 -21.43 -16.31
CA GLY A 28 10.20 -20.22 -16.91
C GLY A 28 8.71 -20.03 -16.61
N PHE A 29 8.10 -20.93 -15.83
CA PHE A 29 6.68 -20.87 -15.52
C PHE A 29 6.42 -19.69 -14.57
N GLY A 30 5.63 -18.71 -15.00
CA GLY A 30 5.33 -17.50 -14.22
C GLY A 30 6.08 -16.25 -14.67
N ASN A 31 7.23 -16.36 -15.33
CA ASN A 31 8.02 -15.20 -15.79
C ASN A 31 7.21 -14.29 -16.73
N GLY A 32 6.39 -14.88 -17.62
CA GLY A 32 5.49 -14.12 -18.49
C GLY A 32 4.37 -13.40 -17.73
N LEU A 33 3.85 -14.00 -16.66
CA LEU A 33 2.82 -13.39 -15.79
C LEU A 33 3.41 -12.24 -14.98
N GLU A 34 4.60 -12.42 -14.40
CA GLU A 34 5.30 -11.37 -13.66
C GLU A 34 5.60 -10.16 -14.55
N GLN A 35 6.12 -10.40 -15.77
CA GLN A 35 6.36 -9.35 -16.74
C GLN A 35 5.07 -8.66 -17.18
N ALA A 36 3.97 -9.40 -17.35
CA ALA A 36 2.68 -8.83 -17.68
C ALA A 36 2.19 -7.91 -16.54
N VAL A 37 2.23 -8.38 -15.29
CA VAL A 37 1.85 -7.58 -14.11
C VAL A 37 2.69 -6.32 -13.97
N GLN A 38 3.99 -6.38 -14.26
CA GLN A 38 4.87 -5.21 -14.23
C GLN A 38 4.59 -4.21 -15.35
N LYS A 39 4.20 -4.69 -16.54
CA LYS A 39 3.91 -3.83 -17.70
C LYS A 39 2.50 -3.26 -17.69
N THR A 40 1.55 -3.88 -16.99
CA THR A 40 0.19 -3.37 -16.89
C THR A 40 0.16 -2.08 -16.09
N SER A 41 -0.28 -0.99 -16.72
CA SER A 41 -0.56 0.26 -16.01
C SER A 41 -1.66 0.03 -14.97
N LYS A 42 -1.37 0.38 -13.72
CA LYS A 42 -2.33 0.32 -12.60
C LYS A 42 -3.13 1.61 -12.47
N SER A 43 -2.93 2.57 -13.37
CA SER A 43 -3.72 3.79 -13.40
C SER A 43 -5.17 3.47 -13.71
N SER A 44 -6.05 3.73 -12.75
CA SER A 44 -7.49 3.59 -12.89
C SER A 44 -8.12 4.91 -13.32
N MET A 45 -9.35 4.86 -13.80
CA MET A 45 -10.15 6.08 -13.93
C MET A 45 -10.26 6.77 -12.56
N PRO A 46 -10.36 8.12 -12.52
CA PRO A 46 -10.52 8.86 -11.27
C PRO A 46 -11.67 8.34 -10.41
N SER A 47 -12.77 7.89 -11.00
CA SER A 47 -13.92 7.29 -10.29
C SER A 47 -13.60 5.96 -9.61
N ASP A 48 -12.66 5.19 -10.15
CA ASP A 48 -12.29 3.85 -9.68
C ASP A 48 -11.10 3.84 -8.72
N LEU A 49 -10.50 5.01 -8.43
CA LEU A 49 -9.47 5.14 -7.43
C LEU A 49 -10.06 4.84 -6.05
N LYS A 50 -9.44 3.92 -5.32
CA LYS A 50 -9.96 3.40 -4.04
C LYS A 50 -8.83 3.25 -3.03
N ILE A 51 -9.13 3.57 -1.77
CA ILE A 51 -8.25 3.31 -0.64
C ILE A 51 -8.28 1.81 -0.31
N THR A 52 -7.11 1.18 -0.23
CA THR A 52 -6.98 -0.26 0.06
C THR A 52 -6.58 -0.52 1.51
N ASP A 53 -5.69 0.28 2.05
CA ASP A 53 -5.18 0.10 3.42
C ASP A 53 -4.72 1.41 4.05
N VAL A 54 -4.68 1.44 5.39
CA VAL A 54 -4.19 2.57 6.18
C VAL A 54 -3.28 2.04 7.29
N LYS A 55 -2.03 2.49 7.29
CA LYS A 55 -1.01 2.11 8.27
C LYS A 55 -0.50 3.34 9.02
N CYS A 56 0.08 3.12 10.18
CA CYS A 56 0.79 4.16 10.90
C CYS A 56 2.09 3.68 11.55
N GLY A 57 2.96 4.63 11.85
CA GLY A 57 4.19 4.46 12.60
C GLY A 57 4.44 5.66 13.51
N PHE A 58 5.31 5.49 14.49
CA PHE A 58 5.60 6.51 15.51
C PHE A 58 7.11 6.76 15.55
N ILE A 59 7.52 8.02 15.40
CA ILE A 59 8.93 8.41 15.44
C ILE A 59 9.02 9.77 16.15
N GLY A 60 9.87 9.85 17.18
CA GLY A 60 10.35 11.13 17.72
C GLY A 60 9.28 12.10 18.26
N GLY A 61 8.15 11.62 18.78
CA GLY A 61 7.07 12.52 19.21
C GLY A 61 5.85 12.53 18.27
N SER A 62 6.02 12.05 17.04
CA SER A 62 5.04 12.20 15.97
C SER A 62 4.42 10.87 15.56
N LEU A 63 3.17 10.96 15.11
CA LEU A 63 2.44 9.93 14.40
C LEU A 63 2.59 10.16 12.89
N PHE A 64 2.98 9.13 12.16
CA PHE A 64 2.98 9.12 10.70
C PHE A 64 1.90 8.18 10.20
N VAL A 65 1.11 8.62 9.23
CA VAL A 65 0.04 7.84 8.59
C VAL A 65 0.40 7.62 7.12
N LYS A 66 0.17 6.39 6.63
CA LYS A 66 0.34 6.03 5.22
C LYS A 66 -0.94 5.39 4.69
N ILE A 67 -1.50 5.97 3.64
CA ILE A 67 -2.74 5.51 2.99
C ILE A 67 -2.38 4.92 1.63
N TYR A 68 -2.76 3.67 1.39
CA TYR A 68 -2.51 2.93 0.15
C TYR A 68 -3.74 2.96 -0.75
N SER A 69 -3.53 2.94 -2.06
CA SER A 69 -4.60 2.80 -3.06
C SER A 69 -4.51 1.52 -3.87
N ASN A 70 -5.52 1.27 -4.71
CA ASN A 70 -5.55 0.19 -5.69
C ASN A 70 -4.63 0.43 -6.90
N GLN A 71 -3.98 1.59 -6.99
CA GLN A 71 -3.01 1.91 -8.05
C GLN A 71 -1.54 1.72 -7.59
N ASP A 72 -1.33 1.10 -6.42
CA ASP A 72 -0.01 0.93 -5.77
C ASP A 72 0.76 2.24 -5.49
N ILE A 73 0.04 3.34 -5.40
CA ILE A 73 0.54 4.61 -4.85
C ILE A 73 0.08 4.77 -3.42
N TYR A 74 0.80 5.60 -2.67
CA TYR A 74 0.48 5.91 -1.30
C TYR A 74 0.66 7.39 -0.99
N GLY A 75 -0.18 7.90 -0.09
CA GLY A 75 -0.03 9.21 0.53
C GLY A 75 0.48 9.10 1.96
N CYS A 76 1.24 10.10 2.40
CA CYS A 76 1.84 10.22 3.73
C CYS A 76 1.32 11.48 4.42
N GLY A 77 1.09 11.38 5.72
CA GLY A 77 0.70 12.50 6.55
C GLY A 77 1.25 12.37 7.96
N GLU A 78 1.26 13.47 8.69
CA GLU A 78 1.84 13.57 10.03
C GLU A 78 0.85 14.20 11.02
N GLY A 79 0.83 13.66 12.24
CA GLY A 79 0.17 14.25 13.40
C GLY A 79 1.19 14.44 14.52
N VAL A 80 1.42 15.69 14.92
CA VAL A 80 2.35 16.04 16.00
C VAL A 80 1.70 15.78 17.37
N ASP A 81 2.51 15.36 18.35
CA ASP A 81 2.08 15.13 19.74
C ASP A 81 0.93 14.11 19.88
N ALA A 82 0.89 13.14 18.96
CA ALA A 82 -0.23 12.21 18.80
C ALA A 82 0.22 10.74 18.91
N ILE A 83 1.09 10.41 19.87
CA ILE A 83 1.66 9.05 19.98
C ILE A 83 0.80 8.11 20.83
N MET A 84 0.49 8.50 22.07
CA MET A 84 0.03 7.55 23.08
C MET A 84 -1.43 7.17 22.84
N GLY A 85 -1.68 5.94 22.40
CA GLY A 85 -3.04 5.41 22.23
C GLY A 85 -3.74 5.78 20.93
N THR A 86 -3.06 6.45 19.98
CA THR A 86 -3.66 6.83 18.69
C THR A 86 -3.66 5.72 17.65
N TYR A 87 -2.90 4.63 17.85
CA TYR A 87 -2.88 3.49 16.92
C TYR A 87 -4.29 2.96 16.62
N HIS A 88 -5.09 2.70 17.65
CA HIS A 88 -6.46 2.21 17.48
C HIS A 88 -7.36 3.24 16.80
N MET A 89 -7.10 4.53 17.01
CA MET A 89 -7.84 5.59 16.35
C MET A 89 -7.56 5.60 14.84
N VAL A 90 -6.29 5.49 14.44
CA VAL A 90 -5.90 5.33 13.02
C VAL A 90 -6.55 4.09 12.42
N GLN A 91 -6.51 2.94 13.12
CA GLN A 91 -7.14 1.71 12.62
C GLN A 91 -8.66 1.86 12.47
N ASN A 92 -9.33 2.54 13.40
CA ASN A 92 -10.77 2.80 13.35
C ASN A 92 -11.14 3.71 12.17
N MET A 93 -10.43 4.83 12.00
CA MET A 93 -10.66 5.72 10.86
C MET A 93 -10.30 5.02 9.54
N GLY A 94 -9.21 4.26 9.52
CA GLY A 94 -8.78 3.46 8.38
C GLY A 94 -9.82 2.46 7.91
N ARG A 95 -10.49 1.75 8.83
CA ARG A 95 -11.62 0.86 8.48
C ARG A 95 -12.75 1.57 7.76
N ARG A 96 -13.03 2.83 8.13
CA ARG A 96 -14.06 3.66 7.46
C ARG A 96 -13.61 4.14 6.09
N LEU A 97 -12.30 4.31 5.87
CA LEU A 97 -11.72 4.80 4.62
C LEU A 97 -11.61 3.74 3.52
N ARG A 98 -11.38 2.47 3.88
CA ARG A 98 -11.21 1.38 2.89
C ARG A 98 -12.38 1.31 1.93
N GLY A 99 -12.07 1.19 0.64
CA GLY A 99 -13.04 1.15 -0.45
C GLY A 99 -13.57 2.52 -0.90
N GLN A 100 -13.32 3.60 -0.15
CA GLN A 100 -13.72 4.94 -0.57
C GLN A 100 -12.77 5.51 -1.62
N ASN A 101 -13.31 6.43 -2.43
CA ASN A 101 -12.53 7.19 -3.39
C ASN A 101 -11.88 8.41 -2.71
N PRO A 102 -10.53 8.52 -2.69
CA PRO A 102 -9.82 9.56 -1.97
C PRO A 102 -9.96 10.97 -2.58
N LEU A 103 -10.50 11.11 -3.81
CA LEU A 103 -10.66 12.41 -4.46
C LEU A 103 -11.69 13.33 -3.74
N ASN A 104 -12.59 12.75 -2.95
CA ASN A 104 -13.57 13.50 -2.16
C ASN A 104 -13.08 13.77 -0.73
N ILE A 105 -11.91 14.41 -0.61
CA ILE A 105 -11.19 14.62 0.66
C ILE A 105 -12.07 15.32 1.69
N HIS A 106 -12.74 16.41 1.33
CA HIS A 106 -13.59 17.18 2.25
C HIS A 106 -14.76 16.34 2.80
N ARG A 107 -15.39 15.53 1.96
CA ARG A 107 -16.47 14.62 2.39
C ARG A 107 -15.94 13.61 3.40
N ILE A 108 -14.81 12.97 3.07
CA ILE A 108 -14.16 11.99 3.95
C ILE A 108 -13.80 12.63 5.29
N PHE A 109 -13.19 13.81 5.27
CA PHE A 109 -12.83 14.55 6.46
C PHE A 109 -14.05 14.85 7.34
N GLU A 110 -15.13 15.38 6.75
CA GLU A 110 -16.36 15.70 7.47
C GLU A 110 -17.04 14.44 8.04
N ASP A 111 -17.07 13.34 7.28
CA ASP A 111 -17.61 12.07 7.75
C ASP A 111 -16.82 11.53 8.96
N LEU A 112 -15.49 11.60 8.90
CA LEU A 112 -14.62 11.22 10.01
C LEU A 112 -14.83 12.14 11.22
N ARG A 113 -14.78 13.46 11.02
CA ARG A 113 -14.96 14.47 12.08
C ARG A 113 -16.31 14.32 12.79
N ARG A 114 -17.41 14.25 12.04
CA ARG A 114 -18.77 14.10 12.58
C ARG A 114 -18.96 12.77 13.31
N GLY A 115 -18.36 11.69 12.79
CA GLY A 115 -18.42 10.38 13.46
C GLY A 115 -17.71 10.33 14.82
N GLY A 116 -16.80 11.27 15.10
CA GLY A 116 -16.13 11.39 16.39
C GLY A 116 -16.68 12.50 17.28
N PHE A 117 -17.84 13.08 16.97
CA PHE A 117 -18.37 14.26 17.66
C PHE A 117 -18.40 14.09 19.19
N PHE A 118 -18.84 12.94 19.69
CA PHE A 118 -18.86 12.61 21.12
C PHE A 118 -17.58 11.92 21.63
N GLY A 119 -16.59 11.71 20.76
CA GLY A 119 -15.30 11.06 21.06
C GLY A 119 -14.11 12.03 21.08
N GLY A 120 -14.35 13.33 21.20
CA GLY A 120 -13.29 14.35 21.24
C GLY A 120 -12.90 14.93 19.88
N ALA A 121 -13.71 14.77 18.83
CA ALA A 121 -13.40 15.30 17.48
C ALA A 121 -13.33 16.83 17.32
N GLN A 122 -13.30 17.56 18.42
CA GLN A 122 -13.13 19.02 18.45
C GLN A 122 -11.74 19.44 18.92
N SER A 123 -10.95 18.55 19.54
CA SER A 123 -9.63 18.92 20.07
C SER A 123 -8.71 17.71 20.32
N GLY A 124 -7.46 18.01 20.69
CA GLY A 124 -6.48 17.05 21.17
C GLY A 124 -6.11 15.98 20.14
N MET A 125 -5.92 14.75 20.63
CA MET A 125 -5.41 13.64 19.83
C MET A 125 -6.30 13.30 18.63
N TYR A 126 -7.62 13.48 18.74
CA TYR A 126 -8.52 13.17 17.63
C TYR A 126 -8.24 14.06 16.43
N VAL A 127 -8.11 15.37 16.67
CA VAL A 127 -7.82 16.34 15.62
C VAL A 127 -6.43 16.09 15.03
N ALA A 128 -5.42 15.78 15.85
CA ALA A 128 -4.09 15.46 15.36
C ALA A 128 -4.06 14.22 14.44
N VAL A 129 -4.77 13.14 14.81
CA VAL A 129 -4.91 11.94 13.96
C VAL A 129 -5.71 12.24 12.69
N LEU A 130 -6.79 13.03 12.81
CA LEU A 130 -7.62 13.43 11.68
C LEU A 130 -6.83 14.25 10.66
N SER A 131 -6.01 15.20 11.12
CA SER A 131 -5.10 16.00 10.28
C SER A 131 -4.03 15.14 9.61
N ALA A 132 -3.46 14.15 10.31
CA ALA A 132 -2.51 13.20 9.71
C ALA A 132 -3.14 12.39 8.57
N ILE A 133 -4.41 12.00 8.71
CA ILE A 133 -5.17 11.31 7.66
C ILE A 133 -5.47 12.26 6.50
N GLU A 134 -5.94 13.48 6.77
CA GLU A 134 -6.29 14.45 5.73
C GLU A 134 -5.08 14.83 4.88
N THR A 135 -3.94 15.09 5.51
CA THR A 135 -2.67 15.38 4.81
C THR A 135 -2.22 14.18 3.96
N ALA A 136 -2.36 12.96 4.47
CA ALA A 136 -2.09 11.75 3.69
C ALA A 136 -3.04 11.58 2.50
N LEU A 137 -4.31 11.98 2.62
CA LEU A 137 -5.25 11.97 1.49
C LEU A 137 -4.84 12.98 0.43
N TRP A 138 -4.45 14.20 0.82
CA TRP A 138 -3.95 15.22 -0.13
C TRP A 138 -2.70 14.76 -0.87
N ASP A 139 -1.73 14.16 -0.17
CA ASP A 139 -0.52 13.60 -0.79
C ASP A 139 -0.86 12.45 -1.76
N LEU A 140 -1.79 11.57 -1.37
CA LEU A 140 -2.27 10.50 -2.24
C LEU A 140 -2.93 11.05 -3.52
N VAL A 141 -3.79 12.06 -3.40
CA VAL A 141 -4.49 12.68 -4.54
C VAL A 141 -3.52 13.44 -5.44
N GLY A 142 -2.56 14.19 -4.88
CA GLY A 142 -1.49 14.83 -5.65
C GLY A 142 -0.72 13.83 -6.50
N LYS A 143 -0.30 12.71 -5.90
CA LYS A 143 0.38 11.61 -6.61
C LYS A 143 -0.51 10.94 -7.66
N ALA A 144 -1.79 10.72 -7.36
CA ALA A 144 -2.73 10.10 -8.29
C ALA A 144 -3.00 10.98 -9.53
N LEU A 145 -3.02 12.30 -9.34
CA LEU A 145 -3.26 13.28 -10.40
C LEU A 145 -1.97 13.76 -11.09
N GLY A 146 -0.80 13.42 -10.54
CA GLY A 146 0.49 13.89 -11.05
C GLY A 146 0.70 15.39 -10.86
N LEU A 147 0.04 16.00 -9.85
CA LEU A 147 0.08 17.44 -9.59
C LEU A 147 0.61 17.72 -8.18
N PRO A 148 1.41 18.78 -8.00
CA PRO A 148 1.78 19.22 -6.66
C PRO A 148 0.54 19.76 -5.93
N ILE A 149 0.44 19.48 -4.62
CA ILE A 149 -0.76 19.77 -3.81
C ILE A 149 -1.14 21.25 -3.86
N TYR A 150 -0.16 22.15 -3.87
CA TYR A 150 -0.43 23.60 -3.89
C TYR A 150 -1.25 24.03 -5.13
N GLN A 151 -1.09 23.35 -6.28
CA GLN A 151 -1.90 23.63 -7.48
C GLN A 151 -3.34 23.14 -7.30
N LEU A 152 -3.54 22.01 -6.62
CA LEU A 152 -4.87 21.50 -6.29
C LEU A 152 -5.63 22.44 -5.34
N LEU A 153 -4.90 23.21 -4.53
CA LEU A 153 -5.44 24.22 -3.62
C LEU A 153 -5.61 25.61 -4.28
N GLY A 154 -5.42 25.72 -5.59
CA GLY A 154 -5.60 26.96 -6.36
C GLY A 154 -4.36 27.84 -6.50
N GLY A 155 -3.18 27.35 -6.11
CA GLY A 155 -1.90 28.00 -6.38
C GLY A 155 -1.47 27.91 -7.85
N LYS A 156 -0.50 28.73 -8.25
CA LYS A 156 0.14 28.73 -9.57
C LYS A 156 1.48 28.00 -9.54
#